data_AF-U6LI28-F1
#
_entry.id   AF-U6LI28-F1
#
_cell.length_a   1.000
_cell.length_b   1.000
_cell.length_c   1.000
_cell.angle_alpha   90.00
_cell.angle_beta   90.00
_cell.angle_gamma   90.00
#
_symmetry.space_group_name_H-M   'P 1'
#
loop_
_entity.id
_entity.type
_entity.pdbx_description
1 polymer ?
#
loop_
_entity_poly.entity_id
_entity_poly.type
_entity_poly.pdbx_seq_one_letter_code
_entity_poly.pdbx_strand_id
1 'polypeptide(L)'
;MRTYTNAYVESCTQCRASKSLNQKPAGLLQQLLIPSRWWSHVSLDFVTDLSFTTTGHDAILVVVDSLSKMAHFIPAKKSHSAADTVEVLADRLIRYHGFLNVLVSERDPRFQSEVWSQLCSRFNLTRAMSSSYHPQTDGQTERVNRTLEQMLRTYIQADEREWEDLLPALELAYNTTNHPRAPALVPHEAPVGWPPTRDAAGNPTDQPLVDYILDQKGTGVEAYYLVKWRGLPEETATWEPAHHLTGCPALLGAWRRRQRKRRPS
;
A
#
# COMPACT_ATOMS: atom_id res chain seq x y z
N MET A 1 13.97 -23.37 7.13
CA MET A 1 12.58 -23.47 6.64
C MET A 1 12.44 -23.05 5.18
N ARG A 2 12.75 -21.80 4.80
CA ARG A 2 12.59 -21.29 3.41
C ARG A 2 13.31 -22.10 2.32
N THR A 3 14.50 -22.62 2.60
CA THR A 3 15.26 -23.47 1.64
C THR A 3 14.55 -24.78 1.30
N TYR A 4 13.87 -25.39 2.28
CA TYR A 4 13.09 -26.60 2.07
C TYR A 4 11.81 -26.32 1.28
N THR A 5 11.13 -25.21 1.58
CA THR A 5 9.93 -24.76 0.86
C THR A 5 10.24 -24.49 -0.61
N ASN A 6 11.37 -23.85 -0.92
CA ASN A 6 11.77 -23.58 -2.29
C ASN A 6 12.06 -24.87 -3.08
N ALA A 7 12.83 -25.80 -2.49
CA ALA A 7 13.14 -27.08 -3.13
C ALA A 7 11.88 -27.91 -3.41
N TYR A 8 10.91 -27.90 -2.47
CA TYR A 8 9.63 -28.57 -2.65
C TYR A 8 8.81 -27.95 -3.81
N VAL A 9 8.67 -26.62 -3.83
CA VAL A 9 7.94 -25.89 -4.87
C VAL A 9 8.57 -26.08 -6.27
N GLU A 10 9.89 -26.20 -6.36
CA GLU A 10 10.59 -26.49 -7.63
C GLU A 10 10.34 -27.92 -8.13
N SER A 11 10.19 -28.88 -7.22
CA SER A 11 9.91 -30.29 -7.54
C SER A 11 8.43 -30.59 -7.80
N CYS A 12 7.51 -29.73 -7.34
CA CYS A 12 6.07 -29.93 -7.48
C CYS A 12 5.57 -29.63 -8.90
N THR A 13 4.99 -30.64 -9.55
CA THR A 13 4.45 -30.56 -10.92
C THR A 13 3.29 -29.56 -11.03
N GLN A 14 2.42 -29.52 -10.03
CA GLN A 14 1.27 -28.59 -9.97
C GLN A 14 1.75 -27.15 -9.83
N CYS A 15 2.70 -26.88 -8.92
CA CYS A 15 3.30 -25.55 -8.77
C CYS A 15 4.01 -25.10 -10.05
N ARG A 16 4.71 -26.00 -10.75
CA ARG A 16 5.36 -25.67 -12.03
C ARG A 16 4.36 -25.38 -13.14
N ALA A 17 3.29 -26.16 -13.27
CA ALA A 17 2.27 -25.96 -14.30
C ALA A 17 1.52 -24.63 -14.13
N SER A 18 1.37 -24.17 -12.88
CA SER A 18 0.69 -22.90 -12.58
C SER A 18 1.50 -21.64 -12.95
N LYS A 19 2.84 -21.72 -13.05
CA LYS A 19 3.71 -20.56 -13.25
C LYS A 19 3.82 -20.20 -14.74
N SER A 20 3.40 -19.00 -15.14
CA SER A 20 3.63 -18.48 -16.49
C SER A 20 5.11 -18.06 -16.70
N LEU A 21 5.72 -18.43 -17.82
CA LEU A 21 7.06 -17.99 -18.23
C LEU A 21 7.06 -16.54 -18.72
N ASN A 22 7.73 -15.65 -17.97
CA ASN A 22 8.28 -14.32 -18.31
C ASN A 22 7.41 -13.29 -19.05
N GLN A 23 7.31 -12.08 -18.46
CA GLN A 23 6.90 -10.86 -19.15
C GLN A 23 8.12 -10.05 -19.64
N LYS A 24 7.97 -9.40 -20.80
CA LYS A 24 8.93 -8.46 -21.40
C LYS A 24 9.30 -7.31 -20.44
N PRO A 25 10.47 -6.65 -20.60
CA PRO A 25 10.86 -5.53 -19.76
C PRO A 25 9.79 -4.41 -19.82
N ALA A 26 9.28 -4.03 -18.65
CA ALA A 26 8.31 -2.95 -18.55
C ALA A 26 8.94 -1.63 -19.01
N GLY A 27 8.23 -0.90 -19.88
CA GLY A 27 8.60 0.47 -20.24
C GLY A 27 8.64 1.39 -19.01
N LEU A 28 9.25 2.57 -19.12
CA LEU A 28 9.33 3.53 -18.03
C LEU A 28 7.92 3.96 -17.59
N LEU A 29 7.51 3.50 -16.41
CA LEU A 29 6.20 3.77 -15.83
C LEU A 29 6.26 5.08 -15.02
N GLN A 30 5.31 5.98 -15.24
CA GLN A 30 5.21 7.29 -14.58
C GLN A 30 4.77 7.17 -13.11
N GLN A 31 5.73 7.13 -12.19
CA GLN A 31 5.52 6.89 -10.76
C GLN A 31 4.34 7.69 -10.18
N LEU A 32 3.33 6.97 -9.68
CA LEU A 32 2.34 7.52 -8.76
C LEU A 32 3.07 8.08 -7.54
N LEU A 33 2.53 9.17 -6.99
CA LEU A 33 2.98 9.73 -5.71
C LEU A 33 3.09 8.57 -4.70
N ILE A 34 4.30 8.34 -4.20
CA ILE A 34 4.53 7.28 -3.21
C ILE A 34 3.84 7.73 -1.93
N PRO A 35 2.88 6.95 -1.40
CA PRO A 35 2.23 7.29 -0.14
C PRO A 35 3.25 7.41 0.99
N SER A 36 3.00 8.30 1.94
CA SER A 36 3.82 8.44 3.15
C SER A 36 3.38 7.51 4.28
N ARG A 37 2.17 6.93 4.20
CA ARG A 37 1.57 6.08 5.24
C ARG A 37 1.01 4.79 4.67
N TRP A 38 1.25 3.68 5.37
CA TRP A 38 0.61 2.40 5.08
C TRP A 38 -0.90 2.52 5.08
N TRP A 39 -1.55 1.83 4.15
CA TRP A 39 -3.01 1.80 4.01
C TRP A 39 -3.66 3.17 3.78
N SER A 40 -2.88 4.22 3.48
CA SER A 40 -3.45 5.52 3.11
C SER A 40 -3.93 5.58 1.67
N HIS A 41 -3.29 4.81 0.78
CA HIS A 41 -3.65 4.72 -0.63
C HIS A 41 -3.87 3.26 -0.98
N VAL A 42 -5.12 2.89 -1.16
CA VAL A 42 -5.48 1.50 -1.43
C VAL A 42 -6.11 1.38 -2.81
N SER A 43 -5.80 0.30 -3.51
CA SER A 43 -6.54 -0.09 -4.69
C SER A 43 -7.56 -1.18 -4.35
N LEU A 44 -8.74 -1.09 -4.96
CA LEU A 44 -9.80 -2.06 -4.85
C LEU A 44 -10.07 -2.69 -6.21
N ASP A 45 -10.28 -4.00 -6.19
CA ASP A 45 -10.82 -4.72 -7.34
C ASP A 45 -11.63 -5.96 -6.92
N PHE A 46 -12.48 -6.45 -7.81
CA PHE A 46 -13.26 -7.67 -7.60
C PHE A 46 -12.82 -8.77 -8.56
N VAL A 47 -12.35 -9.88 -7.99
CA VAL A 47 -12.23 -11.14 -8.73
C VAL A 47 -13.62 -11.80 -8.69
N THR A 48 -14.31 -11.84 -9.83
CA THR A 48 -15.69 -12.35 -9.95
C THR A 48 -15.75 -13.71 -10.63
N ASP A 49 -16.98 -14.24 -10.74
CA ASP A 49 -17.30 -15.48 -11.48
C ASP A 49 -16.63 -16.73 -10.88
N LEU A 50 -16.52 -16.74 -9.55
CA LEU A 50 -16.10 -17.91 -8.77
C LEU A 50 -17.31 -18.80 -8.47
N SER A 51 -17.04 -20.09 -8.27
CA SER A 51 -18.06 -21.04 -7.85
C SER A 51 -18.65 -20.64 -6.50
N PHE A 52 -19.98 -20.72 -6.36
CA PHE A 52 -20.70 -20.33 -5.14
C PHE A 52 -20.22 -21.16 -3.94
N THR A 53 -19.85 -20.47 -2.87
CA THR A 53 -19.50 -21.08 -1.58
C THR A 53 -20.76 -21.49 -0.81
N THR A 54 -20.59 -22.28 0.25
CA THR A 54 -21.70 -22.69 1.13
C THR A 54 -22.33 -21.52 1.89
N THR A 55 -21.58 -20.44 2.12
CA THR A 55 -22.03 -19.19 2.74
C THR A 55 -22.59 -18.19 1.70
N GLY A 56 -22.52 -18.53 0.41
CA GLY A 56 -23.14 -17.80 -0.69
C GLY A 56 -22.30 -16.67 -1.27
N HIS A 57 -20.97 -16.74 -1.18
CA HIS A 57 -20.05 -15.82 -1.85
C HIS A 57 -19.70 -16.34 -3.26
N ASP A 58 -19.56 -15.42 -4.21
CA ASP A 58 -19.24 -15.68 -5.63
C ASP A 58 -18.18 -14.71 -6.18
N ALA A 59 -17.58 -13.90 -5.32
CA ALA A 59 -16.53 -12.96 -5.66
C ALA A 59 -15.53 -12.78 -4.50
N ILE A 60 -14.35 -12.27 -4.81
CA ILE A 60 -13.36 -11.82 -3.82
C ILE A 60 -13.12 -10.34 -4.03
N LEU A 61 -13.30 -9.54 -2.98
CA LEU A 61 -12.82 -8.16 -2.94
C LEU A 61 -11.33 -8.19 -2.58
N VAL A 62 -10.50 -7.76 -3.53
CA VAL A 62 -9.06 -7.62 -3.37
C VAL A 62 -8.75 -6.17 -3.02
N VAL A 63 -8.05 -5.97 -1.91
CA VAL A 63 -7.63 -4.65 -1.45
C VAL A 63 -6.12 -4.62 -1.34
N VAL A 64 -5.44 -3.71 -2.03
CA VAL A 64 -3.97 -3.67 -2.06
C VAL A 64 -3.47 -2.31 -1.56
N ASP A 65 -2.56 -2.33 -0.59
CA ASP A 65 -1.87 -1.13 -0.15
C ASP A 65 -0.78 -0.73 -1.15
N SER A 66 -0.86 0.51 -1.63
CA SER A 66 0.05 1.02 -2.65
C SER A 66 1.49 1.12 -2.15
N LEU A 67 1.72 1.25 -0.84
CA LEU A 67 3.04 1.43 -0.24
C LEU A 67 3.70 0.10 0.16
N SER A 68 3.09 -0.66 1.07
CA SER A 68 3.62 -1.92 1.60
C SER A 68 3.51 -3.09 0.61
N LYS A 69 2.63 -2.96 -0.39
CA LYS A 69 2.21 -4.03 -1.30
C LYS A 69 1.51 -5.20 -0.58
N MET A 70 1.05 -4.98 0.65
CA MET A 70 0.19 -5.95 1.32
C MET A 70 -1.19 -5.95 0.65
N ALA A 71 -1.82 -7.12 0.62
CA ALA A 71 -3.16 -7.31 0.12
C ALA A 71 -4.06 -7.93 1.19
N HIS A 72 -5.35 -7.59 1.13
CA HIS A 72 -6.42 -8.32 1.78
C HIS A 72 -7.28 -9.02 0.74
N PHE A 73 -7.63 -10.27 1.01
CA PHE A 73 -8.54 -11.07 0.19
C PHE A 73 -9.81 -11.33 0.98
N ILE A 74 -10.89 -10.63 0.61
CA ILE A 74 -12.11 -10.61 1.39
C ILE A 74 -13.23 -11.31 0.60
N PRO A 75 -13.91 -12.32 1.18
CA PRO A 75 -15.08 -12.92 0.55
C PRO A 75 -16.14 -11.86 0.27
N ALA A 76 -16.71 -11.88 -0.93
CA ALA A 76 -17.66 -10.89 -1.39
C ALA A 76 -18.72 -11.53 -2.30
N LYS A 77 -19.74 -10.73 -2.64
CA LYS A 77 -20.72 -11.12 -3.64
C LYS A 77 -20.63 -10.20 -4.85
N LYS A 78 -20.86 -10.75 -6.04
CA LYS A 78 -20.98 -9.97 -7.28
C LYS A 78 -22.14 -8.97 -7.20
N SER A 79 -23.17 -9.31 -6.43
CA SER A 79 -24.31 -8.45 -6.13
C SER A 79 -24.07 -7.39 -5.07
N HIS A 80 -22.90 -7.36 -4.40
CA HIS A 80 -22.59 -6.31 -3.43
C HIS A 80 -22.71 -4.93 -4.06
N SER A 81 -23.53 -4.09 -3.44
CA SER A 81 -23.67 -2.68 -3.76
C SER A 81 -22.47 -1.88 -3.28
N ALA A 82 -22.46 -0.58 -3.61
CA ALA A 82 -21.49 0.35 -3.04
C ALA A 82 -21.59 0.41 -1.51
N ALA A 83 -22.79 0.33 -0.95
CA ALA A 83 -22.99 0.35 0.50
C ALA A 83 -22.42 -0.91 1.16
N ASP A 84 -22.68 -2.09 0.60
CA ASP A 84 -22.14 -3.35 1.12
C ASP A 84 -20.60 -3.35 1.08
N THR A 85 -20.03 -2.83 -0.01
CA THR A 85 -18.57 -2.72 -0.16
C THR A 85 -17.95 -1.82 0.92
N VAL A 86 -18.64 -0.74 1.29
CA VAL A 86 -18.19 0.17 2.34
C VAL A 86 -18.23 -0.50 3.70
N GLU A 87 -19.30 -1.22 4.02
CA GLU A 87 -19.41 -1.94 5.28
C GLU A 87 -18.28 -2.96 5.43
N VAL A 88 -17.98 -3.69 4.35
CA VAL A 88 -16.85 -4.61 4.29
C VAL A 88 -15.51 -3.88 4.52
N LEU A 89 -15.28 -2.74 3.87
CA LEU A 89 -14.06 -1.95 4.09
C LEU A 89 -13.97 -1.41 5.53
N ALA A 90 -15.09 -0.97 6.11
CA ALA A 90 -15.11 -0.49 7.47
C ALA A 90 -14.72 -1.59 8.47
N ASP A 91 -15.31 -2.77 8.33
CA ASP A 91 -15.09 -3.92 9.22
C ASP A 91 -13.71 -4.56 9.04
N ARG A 92 -13.27 -4.74 7.80
CA ARG A 92 -12.07 -5.52 7.47
C ARG A 92 -10.80 -4.69 7.29
N LEU A 93 -10.93 -3.39 7.00
CA LEU A 93 -9.79 -2.55 6.68
C LEU A 93 -9.65 -1.38 7.66
N ILE A 94 -10.66 -0.50 7.73
CA ILE A 94 -10.59 0.74 8.51
C ILE A 94 -10.46 0.45 10.00
N ARG A 95 -11.16 -0.58 10.50
CA ARG A 95 -11.06 -1.04 11.90
C ARG A 95 -9.62 -1.35 12.32
N TYR A 96 -8.81 -1.92 11.43
CA TYR A 96 -7.46 -2.42 11.77
C TYR A 96 -6.34 -1.46 11.38
N HIS A 97 -6.48 -0.77 10.24
CA HIS A 97 -5.41 0.05 9.66
C HIS A 97 -5.67 1.55 9.74
N GLY A 98 -6.86 1.94 10.18
CA GLY A 98 -7.28 3.34 10.25
C GLY A 98 -7.83 3.85 8.92
N PHE A 99 -8.00 5.18 8.87
CA PHE A 99 -8.71 5.81 7.77
C PHE A 99 -7.87 5.89 6.48
N LEU A 100 -8.52 5.73 5.34
CA LEU A 100 -7.90 5.84 4.02
C LEU A 100 -7.81 7.33 3.60
N ASN A 101 -6.91 7.67 2.69
CA ASN A 101 -6.85 9.01 2.08
C ASN A 101 -7.25 8.95 0.60
N VAL A 102 -6.77 7.92 -0.11
CA VAL A 102 -7.03 7.71 -1.53
C VAL A 102 -7.50 6.29 -1.73
N LEU A 103 -8.56 6.17 -2.51
CA LEU A 103 -9.11 4.89 -2.91
C LEU A 103 -9.10 4.85 -4.44
N VAL A 104 -8.29 3.93 -4.95
CA VAL A 104 -8.20 3.67 -6.38
C VAL A 104 -9.09 2.50 -6.72
N SER A 105 -9.96 2.64 -7.71
CA SER A 105 -10.76 1.52 -8.18
C SER A 105 -10.77 1.45 -9.70
N GLU A 106 -11.05 0.27 -10.23
CA GLU A 106 -11.41 0.12 -11.63
C GLU A 106 -12.71 0.86 -11.97
N ARG A 107 -13.03 0.95 -13.26
CA ARG A 107 -14.29 1.50 -13.78
C ARG A 107 -15.50 0.61 -13.53
N ASP A 108 -15.55 -0.06 -12.39
CA ASP A 108 -16.73 -0.78 -11.95
C ASP A 108 -17.88 0.21 -11.69
N PRO A 109 -19.10 -0.05 -12.19
CA PRO A 109 -20.27 0.79 -11.95
C PRO A 109 -20.55 1.06 -10.46
N ARG A 110 -20.21 0.12 -9.58
CA ARG A 110 -20.39 0.25 -8.12
C ARG A 110 -19.63 1.45 -7.56
N PHE A 111 -18.39 1.65 -8.02
CA PHE A 111 -17.52 2.76 -7.61
C PHE A 111 -17.82 4.08 -8.33
N GLN A 112 -18.74 4.06 -9.30
CA GLN A 112 -19.25 5.26 -9.98
C GLN A 112 -20.61 5.71 -9.42
N SER A 113 -21.22 4.94 -8.52
CA SER A 113 -22.52 5.25 -7.95
C SER A 113 -22.54 6.55 -7.12
N GLU A 114 -23.72 7.14 -7.01
CA GLU A 114 -23.96 8.32 -6.17
C GLU A 114 -23.66 8.02 -4.70
N VAL A 115 -24.06 6.84 -4.21
CA VAL A 115 -23.78 6.38 -2.84
C VAL A 115 -22.28 6.38 -2.56
N TRP A 116 -21.47 5.86 -3.49
CA TRP A 116 -20.02 5.86 -3.36
C TRP A 116 -19.44 7.27 -3.36
N SER A 117 -19.96 8.15 -4.22
CA SER A 117 -19.53 9.55 -4.30
C SER A 117 -19.82 10.32 -3.00
N GLN A 118 -21.03 10.17 -2.46
CA GLN A 118 -21.43 10.76 -1.18
C GLN A 118 -20.58 10.23 -0.03
N LEU A 119 -20.29 8.93 -0.04
CA LEU A 119 -19.45 8.33 0.98
C LEU A 119 -18.03 8.89 0.97
N CYS A 120 -17.40 8.93 -0.21
CA CYS A 120 -16.06 9.48 -0.33
C CYS A 120 -16.04 10.95 0.08
N SER A 121 -17.05 11.74 -0.28
CA SER A 121 -17.19 13.12 0.19
C SER A 121 -17.33 13.21 1.71
N ARG A 122 -18.19 12.40 2.32
CA ARG A 122 -18.44 12.41 3.77
C ARG A 122 -17.19 12.17 4.60
N PHE A 123 -16.29 11.36 4.06
CA PHE A 123 -15.08 10.88 4.71
C PHE A 123 -13.80 11.54 4.18
N ASN A 124 -13.91 12.55 3.31
CA ASN A 124 -12.76 13.20 2.66
C ASN A 124 -11.82 12.21 1.93
N LEU A 125 -12.38 11.15 1.37
CA LEU A 125 -11.65 10.20 0.54
C LEU A 125 -11.51 10.74 -0.88
N THR A 126 -10.29 10.77 -1.38
CA THR A 126 -10.04 11.05 -2.79
C THR A 126 -10.30 9.77 -3.59
N ARG A 127 -11.28 9.83 -4.50
CA ARG A 127 -11.51 8.76 -5.48
C ARG A 127 -10.58 8.95 -6.66
N ALA A 128 -9.80 7.93 -6.97
CA ALA A 128 -9.06 7.83 -8.21
C ALA A 128 -9.60 6.65 -9.00
N MET A 129 -9.95 6.85 -10.26
CA MET A 129 -10.34 5.74 -11.14
C MET A 129 -9.10 5.34 -11.93
N SER A 130 -8.79 4.04 -12.04
CA SER A 130 -7.81 3.59 -13.02
C SER A 130 -8.36 3.95 -14.40
N SER A 131 -7.59 4.74 -15.16
CA SER A 131 -7.88 4.93 -16.58
C SER A 131 -7.20 3.82 -17.35
N SER A 132 -7.77 3.40 -18.48
CA SER A 132 -7.14 2.46 -19.43
C SER A 132 -5.74 2.91 -19.89
N TYR A 133 -5.36 4.17 -19.62
CA TYR A 133 -4.08 4.79 -19.94
C TYR A 133 -3.13 4.98 -18.74
N HIS A 134 -3.50 4.56 -17.53
CA HIS A 134 -2.64 4.60 -16.33
C HIS A 134 -2.29 3.17 -15.88
N PRO A 135 -1.44 2.45 -16.65
CA PRO A 135 -1.12 1.03 -16.45
C PRO A 135 -0.40 0.73 -15.13
N GLN A 136 -0.04 1.74 -14.34
CA GLN A 136 0.74 1.57 -13.12
C GLN A 136 -0.11 1.39 -11.86
N THR A 137 -1.30 1.98 -11.80
CA THR A 137 -2.25 1.71 -10.71
C THR A 137 -3.00 0.40 -10.97
N ASP A 138 -3.40 0.23 -12.23
CA ASP A 138 -4.03 -0.98 -12.77
C ASP A 138 -3.08 -2.19 -12.63
N GLY A 139 -1.83 -2.02 -13.07
CA GLY A 139 -0.85 -3.10 -13.09
C GLY A 139 -0.37 -3.57 -11.71
N GLN A 140 -0.67 -2.87 -10.62
CA GLN A 140 -0.38 -3.37 -9.27
C GLN A 140 -1.45 -4.37 -8.83
N THR A 141 -2.72 -3.96 -8.88
CA THR A 141 -3.85 -4.84 -8.54
C THR A 141 -3.94 -6.02 -9.51
N GLU A 142 -3.73 -5.79 -10.81
CA GLU A 142 -3.72 -6.85 -11.83
C GLU A 142 -2.68 -7.95 -11.50
N ARG A 143 -1.49 -7.57 -11.03
CA ARG A 143 -0.46 -8.53 -10.60
C ARG A 143 -0.87 -9.30 -9.36
N VAL A 144 -1.54 -8.65 -8.42
CA VAL A 144 -2.06 -9.29 -7.20
C VAL A 144 -3.14 -10.30 -7.58
N ASN A 145 -4.12 -9.90 -8.38
CA ASN A 145 -5.21 -10.75 -8.85
C ASN A 145 -4.69 -11.97 -9.60
N ARG A 146 -3.72 -11.78 -10.50
CA ARG A 146 -3.11 -12.90 -11.23
C ARG A 146 -2.41 -13.89 -10.28
N THR A 147 -1.76 -13.36 -9.24
CA THR A 147 -1.11 -14.21 -8.22
C THR A 147 -2.17 -14.96 -7.43
N LEU A 148 -3.25 -14.30 -7.02
CA LEU A 148 -4.38 -14.91 -6.31
C LEU A 148 -5.04 -16.01 -7.16
N GLU A 149 -5.36 -15.75 -8.42
CA GLU A 149 -5.90 -16.75 -9.35
C GLU A 149 -4.98 -17.98 -9.46
N GLN A 150 -3.67 -17.75 -9.57
CA GLN A 150 -2.70 -18.83 -9.64
C GLN A 150 -2.68 -19.67 -8.35
N MET A 151 -2.75 -19.01 -7.19
CA MET A 151 -2.83 -19.69 -5.89
C MET A 151 -4.12 -20.51 -5.79
N LEU A 152 -5.28 -19.91 -6.12
CA LEU A 152 -6.57 -20.57 -6.14
C LEU A 152 -6.54 -21.82 -7.02
N ARG A 153 -6.05 -21.72 -8.27
CA ARG A 153 -5.91 -22.88 -9.18
C ARG A 153 -4.99 -23.98 -8.66
N THR A 154 -4.05 -23.64 -7.79
CA THR A 154 -3.10 -24.62 -7.22
C THR A 154 -3.72 -25.36 -6.04
N TYR A 155 -4.48 -24.67 -5.18
CA TYR A 155 -5.00 -25.23 -3.94
C TYR A 155 -6.42 -25.77 -4.06
N ILE A 156 -7.24 -25.23 -4.96
CA ILE A 156 -8.56 -25.76 -5.29
C ILE A 156 -8.38 -26.90 -6.27
N GLN A 157 -8.43 -28.15 -5.78
CA GLN A 157 -8.25 -29.34 -6.62
C GLN A 157 -9.47 -30.25 -6.69
N ALA A 158 -10.27 -30.32 -5.61
CA ALA A 158 -11.36 -31.28 -5.50
C ALA A 158 -12.74 -30.63 -5.40
N ASP A 159 -12.90 -29.60 -4.56
CA ASP A 159 -14.14 -28.84 -4.45
C ASP A 159 -13.89 -27.35 -4.70
N GLU A 160 -14.47 -26.84 -5.78
CA GLU A 160 -14.39 -25.43 -6.15
C GLU A 160 -15.13 -24.49 -5.19
N ARG A 161 -15.86 -25.00 -4.20
CA ARG A 161 -16.64 -24.20 -3.24
C ARG A 161 -15.90 -23.87 -1.95
N GLU A 162 -14.72 -24.47 -1.74
CA GLU A 162 -13.90 -24.31 -0.52
C GLU A 162 -12.93 -23.12 -0.59
N TRP A 163 -12.96 -22.32 -1.66
CA TRP A 163 -12.00 -21.23 -1.84
C TRP A 163 -12.02 -20.18 -0.73
N GLU A 164 -13.18 -19.97 -0.10
CA GLU A 164 -13.37 -19.01 0.98
C GLU A 164 -12.56 -19.37 2.22
N ASP A 165 -12.51 -20.65 2.58
CA ASP A 165 -11.75 -21.15 3.74
C ASP A 165 -10.24 -21.06 3.52
N LEU A 166 -9.81 -21.03 2.25
CA LEU A 166 -8.41 -20.90 1.88
C LEU A 166 -7.90 -19.45 1.96
N LEU A 167 -8.79 -18.45 1.88
CA LEU A 167 -8.39 -17.04 1.77
C LEU A 167 -7.43 -16.57 2.87
N PRO A 168 -7.61 -16.89 4.16
CA PRO A 168 -6.66 -16.48 5.20
C PRO A 168 -5.25 -17.04 4.97
N ALA A 169 -5.15 -18.29 4.51
CA ALA A 169 -3.87 -18.92 4.20
C ALA A 169 -3.23 -18.32 2.94
N LEU A 170 -4.04 -18.03 1.90
CA LEU A 170 -3.59 -17.39 0.68
C LEU A 170 -3.10 -15.95 0.93
N GLU A 171 -3.83 -15.18 1.73
CA GLU A 171 -3.46 -13.82 2.13
C GLU A 171 -2.13 -13.81 2.88
N LEU A 172 -1.96 -14.70 3.87
CA LEU A 172 -0.71 -14.85 4.60
C LEU A 172 0.45 -15.23 3.66
N ALA A 173 0.24 -16.21 2.79
CA ALA A 173 1.26 -16.65 1.84
C ALA A 173 1.64 -15.53 0.85
N TYR A 174 0.66 -14.73 0.39
CA TYR A 174 0.92 -13.59 -0.47
C TYR A 174 1.71 -12.50 0.26
N ASN A 175 1.28 -12.09 1.45
CA ASN A 175 1.87 -10.98 2.21
C ASN A 175 3.28 -11.29 2.76
N THR A 176 3.59 -12.58 2.96
CA THR A 176 4.92 -13.05 3.39
C THR A 176 5.89 -13.32 2.24
N THR A 177 5.41 -13.26 0.99
CA THR A 177 6.25 -13.35 -0.21
C THR A 177 7.02 -12.04 -0.40
N ASN A 178 8.28 -12.14 -0.86
CA ASN A 178 9.10 -10.96 -1.15
C ASN A 178 8.59 -10.24 -2.40
N HIS A 179 7.79 -9.21 -2.19
CA HIS A 179 7.43 -8.25 -3.23
C HIS A 179 8.52 -7.16 -3.31
N PRO A 180 8.88 -6.67 -4.50
CA PRO A 180 9.71 -5.47 -4.64
C PRO A 180 9.00 -4.28 -3.98
N ARG A 181 9.41 -3.94 -2.76
CA ARG A 181 8.90 -2.79 -2.01
C ARG A 181 9.81 -1.60 -2.27
N ALA A 182 9.27 -0.38 -2.18
CA ALA A 182 10.09 0.82 -2.24
C ALA A 182 11.19 0.72 -1.16
N PRO A 183 12.49 0.77 -1.51
CA PRO A 183 13.55 0.65 -0.53
C PRO A 183 13.52 1.87 0.40
N ALA A 184 13.67 1.63 1.70
CA ALA A 184 13.93 2.61 2.76
C ALA A 184 12.75 3.29 3.50
N LEU A 185 11.49 2.86 3.35
CA LEU A 185 10.36 3.46 4.09
C LEU A 185 9.68 2.56 5.14
N VAL A 186 10.20 1.36 5.46
CA VAL A 186 9.46 0.49 6.37
C VAL A 186 10.29 -0.33 7.37
N PRO A 187 10.08 -0.13 8.69
CA PRO A 187 10.29 -1.17 9.70
C PRO A 187 9.34 -2.36 9.50
N HIS A 188 9.83 -3.58 9.72
CA HIS A 188 9.09 -4.84 9.58
C HIS A 188 7.83 -4.97 10.49
N GLU A 189 7.62 -4.03 11.41
CA GLU A 189 6.54 -4.06 12.39
C GLU A 189 5.56 -2.91 12.13
N ALA A 190 4.32 -3.27 11.75
CA ALA A 190 3.21 -2.33 11.71
C ALA A 190 2.91 -1.86 13.15
N PRO A 191 2.97 -0.57 13.47
CA PRO A 191 2.39 -0.10 14.71
C PRO A 191 0.87 -0.17 14.55
N VAL A 192 0.25 -1.17 15.18
CA VAL A 192 -1.17 -1.15 15.49
C VAL A 192 -1.44 0.18 16.21
N GLY A 193 -2.24 1.05 15.58
CA GLY A 193 -2.57 2.37 16.11
C GLY A 193 -1.46 3.40 15.97
N TRP A 194 -1.30 3.97 14.77
CA TRP A 194 -0.59 5.24 14.63
C TRP A 194 -1.49 6.38 15.15
N PRO A 195 -1.15 7.10 16.23
CA PRO A 195 -1.98 8.23 16.67
C PRO A 195 -1.83 9.41 15.70
N PRO A 196 -2.86 10.24 15.49
CA PRO A 196 -2.74 11.44 14.68
C PRO A 196 -1.74 12.39 15.35
N THR A 197 -0.62 12.68 14.68
CA THR A 197 0.32 13.71 15.12
C THR A 197 -0.42 15.05 15.16
N ARG A 198 -0.40 15.69 16.32
CA ARG A 198 -1.01 17.01 16.54
C ARG A 198 0.06 18.09 16.37
N ASP A 199 -0.29 19.20 15.72
CA ASP A 199 0.54 20.39 15.67
C ASP A 199 0.70 21.05 17.06
N ALA A 200 1.49 22.12 17.17
CA ALA A 200 1.68 22.85 18.42
C ALA A 200 0.38 23.49 18.97
N ALA A 201 -0.68 23.56 18.15
CA ALA A 201 -2.01 24.05 18.52
C ALA A 201 -3.00 22.90 18.82
N GLY A 202 -2.57 21.64 18.75
CA GLY A 202 -3.39 20.46 19.06
C GLY A 202 -4.21 19.92 17.88
N ASN A 203 -4.06 20.44 16.66
CA ASN A 203 -4.81 20.01 15.49
C ASN A 203 -4.15 18.79 14.82
N PRO A 204 -4.92 17.80 14.34
CA PRO A 204 -4.37 16.69 13.55
C PRO A 204 -3.67 17.22 12.30
N THR A 205 -2.42 16.85 12.06
CA THR A 205 -1.67 17.23 10.86
C THR A 205 -0.90 16.03 10.29
N ASP A 206 -1.01 15.83 8.98
CA ASP A 206 -0.35 14.76 8.21
C ASP A 206 1.12 15.09 7.83
N GLN A 207 1.69 16.16 8.38
CA GLN A 207 3.07 16.58 8.10
C GLN A 207 4.02 15.97 9.13
N PRO A 208 4.99 15.13 8.72
CA PRO A 208 5.97 14.58 9.64
C PRO A 208 6.83 15.73 10.21
N LEU A 209 6.85 15.85 11.54
CA LEU A 209 7.65 16.87 12.21
C LEU A 209 9.14 16.54 12.09
N VAL A 210 9.91 17.52 11.61
CA VAL A 210 11.37 17.44 11.56
C VAL A 210 11.93 17.50 12.98
N ASP A 211 12.83 16.59 13.33
CA ASP A 211 13.49 16.58 14.63
C ASP A 211 14.87 17.28 14.57
N TYR A 212 15.74 16.86 13.65
CA TYR A 212 17.03 17.49 13.39
C TYR A 212 17.57 17.22 11.97
N ILE A 213 18.45 18.10 11.49
CA ILE A 213 19.21 17.88 10.24
C ILE A 213 20.51 17.16 10.59
N LEU A 214 20.77 16.07 9.86
CA LEU A 214 21.95 15.22 9.98
C LEU A 214 23.07 15.66 9.04
N ASP A 215 22.72 16.03 7.82
CA ASP A 215 23.69 16.36 6.78
C ASP A 215 23.13 17.33 5.71
N GLN A 216 24.01 17.90 4.89
CA GLN A 216 23.65 18.79 3.80
C GLN A 216 24.52 18.52 2.56
N LYS A 217 23.89 18.44 1.40
CA LYS A 217 24.57 18.45 0.09
C LYS A 217 24.06 19.61 -0.76
N GLY A 218 24.94 20.18 -1.58
CA GLY A 218 24.61 21.36 -2.38
C GLY A 218 24.48 22.65 -1.55
N THR A 219 24.32 23.78 -2.25
CA THR A 219 24.24 25.11 -1.62
C THR A 219 23.15 25.95 -2.28
N GLY A 220 22.65 26.96 -1.58
CA GLY A 220 21.60 27.84 -2.11
C GLY A 220 20.25 27.15 -2.23
N VAL A 221 19.53 27.43 -3.33
CA VAL A 221 18.17 26.97 -3.59
C VAL A 221 18.11 25.47 -3.94
N GLU A 222 19.21 24.93 -4.46
CA GLU A 222 19.35 23.50 -4.80
C GLU A 222 19.94 22.66 -3.64
N ALA A 223 20.00 23.23 -2.44
CA ALA A 223 20.48 22.47 -1.28
C ALA A 223 19.51 21.35 -0.90
N TYR A 224 20.06 20.20 -0.54
CA TYR A 224 19.34 19.08 0.07
C TYR A 224 19.87 18.86 1.48
N TYR A 225 18.97 18.49 2.39
CA TYR A 225 19.26 18.21 3.77
C TYR A 225 18.85 16.78 4.12
N LEU A 226 19.72 16.04 4.81
CA LEU A 226 19.37 14.74 5.36
C LEU A 226 18.63 14.97 6.67
N VAL A 227 17.35 14.61 6.70
CA VAL A 227 16.41 14.98 7.76
C VAL A 227 16.10 13.77 8.63
N LYS A 228 16.33 13.90 9.94
CA LYS A 228 15.81 12.94 10.93
C LYS A 228 14.41 13.37 11.35
N TRP A 229 13.48 12.43 11.23
CA TRP A 229 12.06 12.61 11.53
C TRP A 229 11.76 12.32 13.00
N ARG A 230 10.89 13.14 13.61
CA ARG A 230 10.55 13.00 15.03
C ARG A 230 9.81 11.68 15.27
N GLY A 231 10.28 10.91 16.24
CA GLY A 231 9.70 9.61 16.58
C GLY A 231 10.16 8.45 15.70
N LEU A 232 11.04 8.68 14.72
CA LEU A 232 11.64 7.62 13.91
C LEU A 232 13.15 7.45 14.21
N PRO A 233 13.70 6.23 14.03
CA PRO A 233 15.13 5.97 14.14
C PRO A 233 15.97 6.82 13.18
N GLU A 234 17.24 7.05 13.49
CA GLU A 234 18.11 7.91 12.67
C GLU A 234 18.42 7.30 11.29
N GLU A 235 18.46 5.97 11.19
CA GLU A 235 18.66 5.25 9.93
C GLU A 235 17.56 5.47 8.89
N THR A 236 16.38 5.97 9.29
CA THR A 236 15.27 6.27 8.39
C THR A 236 15.29 7.73 7.91
N ALA A 237 16.39 8.45 8.11
CA ALA A 237 16.52 9.83 7.65
C ALA A 237 16.54 9.91 6.11
N THR A 238 15.84 10.91 5.55
CA THR A 238 15.70 11.09 4.09
C THR A 238 16.29 12.41 3.61
N TRP A 239 16.75 12.46 2.36
CA TRP A 239 17.28 13.66 1.73
C TRP A 239 16.14 14.53 1.19
N GLU A 240 15.88 15.66 1.84
CA GLU A 240 14.81 16.59 1.49
C GLU A 240 15.37 17.88 0.84
N PRO A 241 14.75 18.38 -0.24
CA PRO A 241 15.13 19.65 -0.84
C PRO A 241 14.84 20.83 0.09
N ALA A 242 15.61 21.91 -0.03
CA ALA A 242 15.53 23.07 0.85
C ALA A 242 14.13 23.69 0.97
N HIS A 243 13.31 23.63 -0.10
CA HIS A 243 11.96 24.18 -0.08
C HIS A 243 10.99 23.40 0.84
N HIS A 244 11.24 22.12 1.11
CA HIS A 244 10.47 21.32 2.09
C HIS A 244 10.71 21.77 3.55
N LEU A 245 11.81 22.48 3.82
CA LEU A 245 12.20 22.93 5.17
C LEU A 245 11.92 24.42 5.42
N THR A 246 11.22 25.08 4.50
CA THR A 246 10.90 26.52 4.58
C THR A 246 10.06 26.88 5.80
N GLY A 247 9.24 25.96 6.31
CA GLY A 247 8.47 26.13 7.55
C GLY A 247 9.27 25.98 8.85
N CYS A 248 10.57 25.64 8.79
CA CYS A 248 11.40 25.33 9.97
C CYS A 248 12.67 26.21 10.09
N PRO A 249 12.56 27.56 10.14
CA PRO A 249 13.71 28.47 10.09
C PRO A 249 14.66 28.33 11.30
N ALA A 250 14.12 28.01 12.48
CA ALA A 250 14.92 27.79 13.69
C ALA A 250 15.87 26.60 13.57
N LEU A 251 15.42 25.54 12.87
CA LEU A 251 16.15 24.29 12.69
C LEU A 251 17.28 24.45 11.66
N LEU A 252 17.01 25.12 10.55
CA LEU A 252 18.05 25.55 9.58
C LEU A 252 19.08 26.49 10.23
N GLY A 253 18.63 27.39 11.11
CA GLY A 253 19.53 28.26 11.88
C GLY A 253 20.42 27.51 12.87
N ALA A 254 19.89 26.49 13.55
CA ALA A 254 20.67 25.61 14.42
C ALA A 254 21.71 24.80 13.63
N TRP A 255 21.33 24.23 12.49
CA TRP A 255 22.23 23.51 11.60
C TRP A 255 23.38 24.38 11.08
N ARG A 256 23.08 25.58 10.57
CA ARG A 256 24.11 26.52 10.09
C ARG A 256 25.09 26.93 11.18
N ARG A 257 24.63 27.11 12.42
CA ARG A 257 25.48 27.40 13.58
C ARG A 257 26.40 26.21 13.91
N ARG A 258 25.89 24.97 13.83
CA ARG A 258 26.67 23.74 14.03
C ARG A 258 27.74 23.55 12.95
N GLN A 259 27.41 23.82 11.68
CA GLN A 259 28.34 23.76 10.55
C GLN A 259 29.44 24.83 10.65
N ARG A 260 29.11 26.05 11.06
CA ARG A 260 30.10 27.11 11.33
C ARG A 260 31.10 26.75 12.43
N LYS A 261 30.68 25.97 13.44
CA LYS A 261 31.58 25.45 14.49
C LYS A 261 32.45 24.25 14.06
N ARG A 262 32.09 23.56 12.96
CA ARG A 262 32.82 22.38 12.44
C ARG A 262 33.84 22.72 11.36
N ARG A 263 33.79 23.91 10.75
CA ARG A 263 34.87 24.39 9.88
C ARG A 263 36.03 24.90 10.75
N PRO A 264 37.24 24.32 10.67
CA PRO A 264 38.39 24.91 11.32
C PRO A 264 38.70 26.26 10.65
N SER A 265 39.13 27.22 11.47
CA SER A 265 39.70 28.51 11.07
C SER A 265 40.85 28.35 10.10
#